data_AF-A0A7I8IGT9-F1
#
_entry.id   AF-A0A7I8IGT9-F1
#
_cell.length_a   1.000
_cell.length_b   1.000
_cell.length_c   1.000
_cell.angle_alpha   90.00
_cell.angle_beta   90.00
_cell.angle_gamma   90.00
#
_symmetry.space_group_name_H-M   'P 1'
#
loop_
_entity.id
_entity.type
_entity.pdbx_description
1 polymer ?
#
loop_
_entity_poly.entity_id
_entity_poly.type
_entity_poly.pdbx_seq_one_letter_code
_entity_poly.pdbx_strand_id
1 'polypeptide(L)'
;MVRRILFAVGMPMAGGVGLLYVMSVLKENGVWDVPTWLPFASTLLSFGTSALGIAFGTLSTSWDPDREGSFFGWAEVTKNWPKLWEEEGEERR
;
A
#
# COMPACT_ATOMS: atom_id res chain seq x y z
N MET A 1 -10.95 -7.17 6.45
CA MET A 1 -9.86 -6.20 6.72
C MET A 1 -8.47 -6.82 6.55
N VAL A 2 -8.03 -7.71 7.45
CA VAL A 2 -6.64 -8.22 7.51
C VAL A 2 -6.13 -8.79 6.18
N ARG A 3 -6.96 -9.56 5.45
CA ARG A 3 -6.57 -10.09 4.12
C ARG A 3 -6.19 -9.02 3.10
N ARG A 4 -6.90 -7.87 3.09
CA ARG A 4 -6.62 -6.77 2.16
C ARG A 4 -5.34 -6.05 2.52
N ILE A 5 -5.08 -5.86 3.81
CA ILE A 5 -3.80 -5.30 4.31
C ILE A 5 -2.66 -6.23 3.93
N LEU A 6 -2.75 -7.52 4.24
CA LEU A 6 -1.71 -8.50 3.91
C LEU A 6 -1.42 -8.52 2.40
N PHE A 7 -2.44 -8.40 1.57
CA PHE A 7 -2.26 -8.35 0.12
C PHE A 7 -1.65 -7.00 -0.33
N ALA A 8 -2.22 -5.87 0.09
CA ALA A 8 -1.79 -4.52 -0.29
C ALA A 8 -0.39 -4.15 0.23
N VAL A 9 0.04 -4.75 1.35
CA VAL A 9 1.37 -4.56 1.95
C VAL A 9 2.34 -5.63 1.48
N GLY A 10 1.91 -6.90 1.52
CA GLY A 10 2.79 -8.04 1.23
C GLY A 10 3.13 -8.16 -0.24
N MET A 11 2.19 -7.90 -1.15
CA MET A 11 2.43 -8.03 -2.60
C MET A 11 3.49 -7.03 -3.09
N PRO A 12 3.40 -5.71 -2.78
CA PRO A 12 4.44 -4.78 -3.22
C PRO A 12 5.79 -5.04 -2.54
N MET A 13 5.81 -5.42 -1.26
CA MET A 13 7.06 -5.73 -0.56
C MET A 13 7.76 -6.96 -1.17
N ALA A 14 7.04 -8.06 -1.37
CA ALA A 14 7.58 -9.27 -2.00
C ALA A 14 8.02 -8.99 -3.44
N GLY A 15 7.23 -8.20 -4.19
CA GLY A 15 7.59 -7.75 -5.52
C GLY A 15 8.88 -6.92 -5.55
N GLY A 16 9.05 -6.00 -4.59
CA GLY A 16 10.26 -5.19 -4.44
C GLY A 16 11.50 -6.03 -4.16
N VAL A 17 11.41 -6.98 -3.22
CA VAL A 17 12.52 -7.91 -2.93
C VAL A 17 12.86 -8.75 -4.15
N GLY A 18 11.85 -9.30 -4.84
CA GLY A 18 12.06 -10.07 -6.07
C GLY A 18 12.71 -9.26 -7.18
N LEU A 19 12.28 -8.00 -7.36
CA LEU A 19 12.87 -7.10 -8.36
C LEU A 19 14.33 -6.78 -8.04
N LEU A 20 14.64 -6.47 -6.78
CA LEU A 20 16.02 -6.26 -6.33
C LEU A 20 16.91 -7.49 -6.56
N TYR A 21 16.38 -8.69 -6.29
CA TYR A 21 17.09 -9.94 -6.54
C TYR A 21 17.39 -10.12 -8.04
N VAL A 22 16.40 -9.94 -8.90
CA VAL A 22 16.58 -10.01 -10.36
C VAL A 22 17.65 -9.02 -10.82
N MET A 23 17.61 -7.78 -10.34
CA MET A 23 18.61 -6.77 -10.68
C MET A 23 20.02 -7.14 -10.21
N SER A 24 20.16 -7.76 -9.02
CA SER A 24 21.44 -8.28 -8.54
C SER A 24 21.98 -9.36 -9.48
N VAL A 25 21.14 -10.34 -9.84
CA VAL A 25 21.52 -11.44 -10.74
C VAL A 25 21.91 -10.93 -12.13
N LEU A 26 21.19 -9.95 -12.67
CA LEU A 26 21.52 -9.34 -13.97
C LEU A 26 22.88 -8.63 -13.94
N LYS A 27 23.16 -7.93 -12.83
CA LYS A 27 24.43 -7.24 -12.62
C LYS A 27 25.60 -8.21 -12.44
N GLU A 28 25.44 -9.22 -11.58
CA GLU A 28 26.47 -10.22 -11.28
C GLU A 28 26.86 -11.06 -12.50
N ASN A 29 25.89 -11.39 -13.36
CA ASN A 29 26.15 -12.11 -14.61
C ASN A 29 26.71 -11.22 -15.73
N GLY A 30 26.92 -9.93 -15.49
CA GLY A 30 27.42 -8.98 -16.50
C GLY A 30 26.47 -8.75 -17.68
N VAL A 31 25.20 -9.13 -17.54
CA VAL A 31 24.18 -8.98 -18.60
C VAL A 31 23.79 -7.51 -18.76
N TRP A 32 23.70 -6.80 -17.64
CA TRP A 32 23.33 -5.39 -17.64
C TRP A 32 23.98 -4.65 -16.47
N ASP A 33 24.60 -3.52 -16.76
CA ASP A 33 25.18 -2.66 -15.74
C ASP A 33 24.09 -1.77 -15.13
N VAL A 34 23.44 -2.29 -14.08
CA VAL A 34 22.28 -1.69 -13.46
C VAL A 34 22.64 -0.34 -12.82
N PRO A 35 22.06 0.79 -13.29
CA PRO A 35 22.23 2.09 -12.67
C PRO A 35 21.86 2.12 -11.18
N THR A 36 22.66 2.78 -10.34
CA THR A 36 22.47 2.82 -8.87
C THR A 36 21.13 3.44 -8.44
N TRP A 37 20.53 4.32 -9.25
CA TRP A 37 19.23 4.92 -8.93
C TRP A 37 18.05 3.94 -9.04
N LEU A 38 18.18 2.87 -9.84
CA LEU A 38 17.09 1.92 -10.06
C LEU A 38 16.79 1.06 -8.83
N PRO A 39 17.78 0.41 -8.16
CA PRO A 39 17.53 -0.29 -6.91
C PRO A 39 16.93 0.63 -5.85
N PHE A 40 17.40 1.88 -5.79
CA PHE A 40 16.87 2.88 -4.88
C PHE A 40 15.40 3.21 -5.17
N ALA A 41 15.06 3.51 -6.43
CA ALA A 41 13.69 3.79 -6.84
C ALA A 41 12.76 2.58 -6.62
N SER A 42 13.21 1.37 -6.97
CA SER A 42 12.43 0.15 -6.77
C SER A 42 12.11 -0.09 -5.30
N THR A 43 13.08 0.16 -4.40
CA THR A 43 12.90 0.09 -2.95
C THR A 43 11.89 1.14 -2.50
N LEU A 44 12.09 2.40 -2.87
CA LEU A 44 11.20 3.50 -2.47
C LEU A 44 9.76 3.24 -2.90
N LEU A 45 9.55 2.81 -4.16
CA LEU A 45 8.22 2.55 -4.68
C LEU A 45 7.58 1.34 -4.02
N SER A 46 8.31 0.24 -3.84
CA SER A 46 7.77 -1.00 -3.30
C SER A 46 7.42 -0.86 -1.81
N PHE A 47 8.34 -0.33 -1.01
CA PHE A 47 8.15 -0.12 0.42
C PHE A 47 7.23 1.07 0.70
N GLY A 48 7.30 2.14 -0.10
CA GLY A 48 6.38 3.28 -0.02
C GLY A 48 4.93 2.87 -0.32
N THR A 49 4.71 2.10 -1.39
CA THR A 49 3.38 1.55 -1.71
C THR A 49 2.91 0.59 -0.61
N SER A 50 3.81 -0.23 -0.06
CA SER A 50 3.48 -1.12 1.07
C SER A 50 3.01 -0.32 2.29
N ALA A 51 3.65 0.80 2.61
CA ALA A 51 3.24 1.67 3.71
C ALA A 51 1.82 2.24 3.47
N LEU A 52 1.51 2.66 2.24
CA LEU A 52 0.17 3.12 1.86
C LEU A 52 -0.89 2.01 1.93
N GLY A 53 -0.50 0.75 1.77
CA GLY A 53 -1.39 -0.41 1.87
C GLY A 53 -2.10 -0.53 3.23
N ILE A 54 -1.48 -0.03 4.31
CA ILE A 54 -2.10 0.01 5.64
C ILE A 54 -3.26 1.01 5.65
N ALA A 55 -3.03 2.24 5.16
CA ALA A 55 -4.05 3.28 5.06
C ALA A 55 -5.20 2.86 4.13
N PHE A 56 -4.90 2.25 2.98
CA PHE A 56 -5.92 1.66 2.12
C PHE A 56 -6.72 0.57 2.86
N GLY A 57 -6.05 -0.28 3.63
CA GLY A 57 -6.68 -1.34 4.39
C GLY A 57 -7.65 -0.87 5.47
N THR A 58 -7.37 0.24 6.15
CA THR A 58 -8.25 0.83 7.17
C THR A 58 -9.40 1.63 6.55
N LEU A 59 -9.15 2.34 5.46
CA LEU A 59 -10.18 3.10 4.75
C LEU A 59 -11.15 2.20 3.96
N SER A 60 -10.68 1.05 3.50
CA SER A 60 -11.48 0.09 2.71
C SER A 60 -12.42 -0.79 3.52
N THR A 61 -12.44 -0.65 4.85
CA THR A 61 -13.39 -1.37 5.72
C THR A 61 -14.68 -0.59 5.92
N SER A 62 -15.79 -1.30 6.05
CA SER A 62 -17.03 -0.69 6.51
C SER A 62 -16.82 -0.18 7.94
N TRP A 63 -17.11 1.10 8.15
CA TRP A 63 -17.19 1.73 9.47
C TRP A 63 -18.64 1.74 10.00
N ASP A 64 -19.56 1.16 9.25
CA ASP A 64 -20.98 1.05 9.56
C ASP A 64 -21.27 -0.39 10.02
N PRO A 65 -21.68 -0.60 11.29
CA PRO A 65 -21.90 -1.94 11.83
C PRO A 65 -23.07 -2.67 11.16
N ASP A 66 -24.01 -1.94 10.55
CA ASP A 66 -25.22 -2.50 9.93
C ASP A 66 -25.02 -2.79 8.42
N ARG A 67 -23.84 -2.47 7.87
CA ARG A 67 -23.52 -2.70 6.46
C ARG A 67 -22.25 -3.53 6.28
N GLU A 68 -22.39 -4.64 5.57
CA GLU A 68 -21.24 -5.39 5.07
C GLU A 68 -20.44 -4.53 4.07
N GLY A 69 -19.11 -4.54 4.21
CA GLY A 69 -18.23 -3.78 3.32
C GLY A 69 -18.13 -4.40 1.93
N SER A 70 -17.95 -3.57 0.91
CA SER A 70 -17.79 -3.96 -0.48
C SER A 70 -16.56 -4.86 -0.69
N PHE A 71 -16.58 -5.72 -1.71
CA PHE A 71 -15.53 -6.72 -1.96
C PHE A 71 -14.13 -6.12 -2.19
N PHE A 72 -14.04 -4.96 -2.85
CA PHE A 72 -12.78 -4.25 -3.11
C PHE A 72 -12.54 -3.10 -2.11
N GLY A 73 -13.59 -2.59 -1.48
CA GLY A 73 -13.48 -1.53 -0.49
C GLY A 73 -13.43 -0.10 -1.05
N TRP A 74 -13.64 0.08 -2.36
CA TRP A 74 -13.52 1.39 -3.02
C TRP A 74 -14.59 2.38 -2.55
N ALA A 75 -15.83 1.90 -2.40
CA ALA A 75 -16.94 2.71 -1.89
C ALA A 75 -16.66 3.20 -0.46
N GLU A 76 -16.06 2.34 0.36
CA GLU A 76 -15.65 2.64 1.74
C GLU A 76 -14.53 3.67 1.76
N VAL A 77 -13.50 3.53 0.90
CA VAL A 77 -12.40 4.51 0.81
C VAL A 77 -12.94 5.90 0.47
N THR A 78 -13.81 6.03 -0.54
CA THR A 78 -14.39 7.33 -0.92
C THR A 78 -15.25 7.92 0.20
N LYS A 79 -15.98 7.09 0.96
CA LYS A 79 -16.82 7.53 2.08
C LYS A 79 -16.01 7.91 3.32
N ASN A 80 -14.97 7.15 3.65
CA ASN A 80 -14.18 7.28 4.87
C ASN A 80 -13.08 8.34 4.73
N TRP A 81 -12.58 8.59 3.51
CA TRP A 81 -11.49 9.54 3.28
C TRP A 81 -11.81 10.96 3.76
N PRO A 82 -12.95 11.59 3.41
CA PRO A 82 -13.26 12.93 3.89
C PRO A 82 -13.41 13.00 5.41
N LYS A 83 -13.99 11.97 6.03
CA LYS A 83 -14.21 11.88 7.49
C LYS A 83 -12.90 11.87 8.29
N LEU A 84 -11.80 11.39 7.70
CA LEU A 84 -10.49 11.44 8.34
C LEU A 84 -9.97 12.87 8.53
N TRP A 85 -10.44 13.79 7.68
CA TRP A 85 -10.05 15.20 7.67
C TRP A 85 -11.07 16.10 8.37
N GLU A 86 -12.22 15.56 8.78
CA GLU A 86 -13.15 16.26 9.66
C GLU A 86 -12.47 16.38 11.04
N GLU A 87 -12.14 17.60 11.46
CA GLU A 87 -11.65 17.84 12.82
C GLU A 87 -12.78 17.45 13.81
N GLU A 88 -12.45 16.74 14.90
CA GLU A 88 -13.37 16.41 16.01
C GLU A 88 -13.83 17.66 16.81
N GLY A 89 -13.96 18.82 16.16
CA GLY A 89 -14.13 20.14 16.73
C GLY A 89 -15.57 20.67 16.81
N GLU A 90 -16.59 19.86 16.57
CA GLU A 90 -18.01 20.29 16.70
C GLU A 90 -18.81 19.58 17.81
N GLU A 91 -18.19 18.78 18.69
CA GLU A 91 -18.86 18.23 19.89
C GLU A 91 -18.68 19.09 21.15
N ARG A 92 -18.38 20.38 21.02
CA ARG A 92 -18.32 21.31 22.16
C ARG A 92 -18.95 22.68 21.86
N ARG A 93 -20.23 22.69 21.50
CA ARG A 93 -21.11 23.86 21.71
C ARG A 93 -22.49 23.45 22.19
#